data_AF-A0A7G2CV33-F1
#
_entry.id   AF-A0A7G2CV33-F1
#
_cell.length_a   1.000
_cell.length_b   1.000
_cell.length_c   1.000
_cell.angle_alpha   90.00
_cell.angle_beta   90.00
_cell.angle_gamma   90.00
#
_symmetry.space_group_name_H-M   'P 1'
#
loop_
_entity.id
_entity.type
_entity.pdbx_description
1 polymer ?
#
loop_
_entity_poly.entity_id
_entity_poly.type
_entity_poly.pdbx_seq_one_letter_code
_entity_poly.pdbx_strand_id
1 'polypeptide(L)'
;MCGAARPKKYDDLVKEFGGEKEKKNHKKQEEESEEDEIQWQEDKHAAECNRCHQPFSMLRRRHHCRVCGYVFCATCSPFYVQLKKDGPPSRVCVSCFESRKKK
;
A
#
# COMPACT_ATOMS: atom_id res chain seq x y z
N MET A 1 -13.72 4.53 -64.05
CA MET A 1 -14.36 3.41 -63.33
C MET A 1 -13.48 3.05 -62.14
N CYS A 2 -14.09 2.99 -60.95
CA CYS A 2 -13.78 2.24 -59.72
C CYS A 2 -12.35 1.71 -59.42
N GLY A 3 -11.89 1.65 -58.17
CA GLY A 3 -12.50 1.94 -56.86
C GLY A 3 -11.50 1.60 -55.74
N ALA A 4 -11.72 2.05 -54.50
CA ALA A 4 -10.71 2.00 -53.44
C ALA A 4 -10.81 0.78 -52.50
N ALA A 5 -9.65 0.24 -52.07
CA ALA A 5 -9.44 -0.35 -50.73
C ALA A 5 -7.93 -0.53 -50.39
N ARG A 6 -7.59 -0.44 -49.10
CA ARG A 6 -6.27 -0.67 -48.43
C ARG A 6 -5.96 -2.19 -48.30
N PRO A 7 -4.76 -2.71 -47.91
CA PRO A 7 -3.75 -2.22 -46.92
C PRO A 7 -2.28 -2.36 -47.43
N LYS A 8 -1.16 -2.47 -46.70
CA LYS A 8 -0.79 -2.52 -45.25
C LYS A 8 0.38 -1.58 -44.87
N LYS A 9 0.42 -0.34 -45.35
CA LYS A 9 1.57 0.58 -45.15
C LYS A 9 1.75 1.16 -43.72
N TYR A 10 1.37 0.39 -42.69
CA TYR A 10 1.30 0.80 -41.28
C TYR A 10 2.27 0.00 -40.38
N ASP A 11 2.61 -1.24 -40.75
CA ASP A 11 3.38 -2.16 -39.91
C ASP A 11 4.91 -1.88 -39.88
N ASP A 12 5.43 -1.04 -40.79
CA ASP A 12 6.88 -0.83 -40.97
C ASP A 12 7.42 0.49 -40.41
N LEU A 13 6.57 1.45 -40.03
CA LEU A 13 7.02 2.79 -39.60
C LEU A 13 7.25 2.95 -38.09
N VAL A 14 6.96 1.92 -37.28
CA VAL A 14 7.11 1.94 -35.81
C VAL A 14 8.33 1.11 -35.37
N LYS A 15 9.44 1.20 -36.11
CA LYS A 15 10.65 0.39 -35.89
C LYS A 15 11.92 1.16 -35.48
N GLU A 16 11.96 2.50 -35.58
CA GLU A 16 13.23 3.25 -35.52
C GLU A 16 13.44 4.27 -34.38
N PHE A 17 12.41 4.66 -33.62
CA PHE A 17 12.59 5.62 -32.51
C PHE A 17 12.32 4.94 -31.16
N GLY A 18 13.40 4.43 -30.59
CA GLY A 18 13.39 3.53 -29.44
C GLY A 18 13.31 4.19 -28.07
N GLY A 19 13.30 3.32 -27.05
CA GLY A 19 13.29 3.68 -25.63
C GLY A 19 13.07 2.42 -24.80
N GLU A 20 14.16 1.80 -24.35
CA GLU A 20 14.13 0.74 -23.35
C GLU A 20 13.38 1.21 -22.10
N LYS A 21 12.44 0.41 -21.56
CA LYS A 21 12.32 0.11 -20.12
C LYS A 21 11.79 -1.31 -19.89
N GLU A 22 12.18 -1.85 -18.75
CA GLU A 22 12.16 -3.29 -18.46
C GLU A 22 10.77 -3.91 -18.31
N LYS A 23 10.73 -5.21 -18.60
CA LYS A 23 9.61 -6.11 -18.30
C LYS A 23 9.48 -6.29 -16.79
N LYS A 24 8.25 -6.40 -16.27
CA LYS A 24 7.89 -7.49 -15.36
C LYS A 24 6.38 -7.74 -15.31
N ASN A 25 6.04 -8.99 -15.62
CA ASN A 25 4.75 -9.64 -15.43
C ASN A 25 4.67 -10.11 -13.96
N HIS A 26 3.50 -10.05 -13.33
CA HIS A 26 3.21 -10.92 -12.19
C HIS A 26 1.76 -11.37 -12.14
N LYS A 27 1.57 -12.69 -12.23
CA LYS A 27 0.32 -13.42 -12.05
C LYS A 27 0.43 -14.25 -10.78
N LYS A 28 -0.60 -14.15 -9.92
CA LYS A 28 -0.98 -15.02 -8.79
C LYS A 28 -0.08 -16.23 -8.47
N GLN A 29 0.38 -16.35 -7.23
CA GLN A 29 0.48 -17.62 -6.49
C GLN A 29 0.09 -17.45 -5.00
N GLU A 30 -0.26 -18.56 -4.36
CA GLU A 30 -0.60 -18.69 -2.93
C GLU A 30 0.50 -19.48 -2.21
N GLU A 31 0.66 -19.18 -0.91
CA GLU A 31 1.15 -20.05 0.18
C GLU A 31 2.67 -20.32 0.41
N GLU A 32 2.96 -20.46 1.71
CA GLU A 32 4.19 -20.90 2.40
C GLU A 32 5.28 -19.86 2.75
N SER A 33 6.02 -20.16 3.82
CA SER A 33 6.44 -19.22 4.87
C SER A 33 7.90 -18.74 4.80
N GLU A 34 8.17 -17.54 5.33
CA GLU A 34 9.09 -17.34 6.48
C GLU A 34 9.13 -15.84 6.90
N GLU A 35 9.06 -15.61 8.22
CA GLU A 35 9.29 -14.34 8.95
C GLU A 35 8.88 -13.01 8.28
N ASP A 36 7.64 -12.57 8.52
CA ASP A 36 7.18 -11.19 8.29
C ASP A 36 8.05 -10.16 9.06
N GLU A 37 9.14 -9.70 8.46
CA GLU A 37 9.78 -8.46 8.87
C GLU A 37 8.74 -7.33 8.86
N ILE A 38 8.54 -6.68 10.01
CA ILE A 38 7.59 -5.56 10.12
C ILE A 38 8.18 -4.33 9.42
N GLN A 39 8.05 -4.32 8.09
CA GLN A 39 8.42 -3.21 7.23
C GLN A 39 7.55 -2.00 7.61
N TRP A 40 8.18 -1.02 8.28
CA TRP A 40 7.46 0.15 8.77
C TRP A 40 7.07 1.04 7.56
N GLN A 41 5.82 0.93 7.15
CA GLN A 41 5.29 1.54 5.93
C GLN A 41 5.67 3.03 5.80
N GLU A 42 6.43 3.36 4.76
CA GLU A 42 6.79 4.76 4.47
C GLU A 42 5.54 5.62 4.20
N ASP A 43 5.47 6.80 4.81
CA ASP A 43 4.34 7.75 4.74
C ASP A 43 3.89 8.09 3.30
N LYS A 44 4.79 7.97 2.31
CA LYS A 44 4.50 8.20 0.88
C LYS A 44 3.52 7.18 0.29
N HIS A 45 3.43 5.98 0.86
CA HIS A 45 2.56 4.90 0.40
C HIS A 45 1.20 4.90 1.12
N ALA A 46 1.05 5.66 2.21
CA ALA A 46 -0.18 5.77 2.98
C ALA A 46 -1.11 6.88 2.43
N ALA A 47 -1.72 6.62 1.28
CA ALA A 47 -2.78 7.47 0.71
C ALA A 47 -4.09 7.39 1.53
N GLU A 48 -4.36 6.24 2.14
CA GLU A 48 -5.60 5.91 2.84
C GLU A 48 -5.34 5.15 4.15
N CYS A 49 -6.35 5.14 5.03
CA CYS A 49 -6.29 4.43 6.30
C CYS A 49 -6.32 2.91 6.13
N ASN A 50 -5.30 2.20 6.63
CA ASN A 50 -5.11 0.74 6.56
C ASN A 50 -6.18 -0.11 7.31
N ARG A 51 -7.33 0.45 7.68
CA ARG A 51 -8.47 -0.29 8.24
C ARG A 51 -9.81 0.06 7.60
N CYS A 52 -10.03 1.33 7.25
CA CYS A 52 -11.30 1.78 6.67
C CYS A 52 -11.19 2.27 5.22
N HIS A 53 -9.99 2.21 4.64
CA HIS A 53 -9.71 2.57 3.24
C HIS A 53 -10.23 3.97 2.85
N GLN A 54 -10.36 4.84 3.86
CA GLN A 54 -10.74 6.24 3.66
C GLN A 54 -9.48 7.06 3.39
N PRO A 55 -9.46 7.88 2.32
CA PRO A 55 -8.30 8.68 1.95
C PRO A 55 -7.98 9.71 3.04
N PHE A 56 -6.70 9.95 3.28
CA PHE A 56 -6.26 10.99 4.20
C PHE A 56 -6.47 12.39 3.61
N SER A 57 -6.67 13.39 4.47
CA SER A 57 -6.94 14.78 4.06
C SER A 57 -6.42 15.77 5.11
N MET A 58 -6.59 17.07 4.86
CA MET A 58 -6.23 18.11 5.84
C MET A 58 -6.99 17.98 7.18
N LEU A 59 -8.14 17.31 7.20
CA LEU A 59 -8.91 17.03 8.42
C LEU A 59 -8.70 15.60 8.92
N ARG A 60 -8.56 14.62 8.00
CA ARG A 60 -8.23 13.23 8.34
C ARG A 60 -6.71 13.02 8.28
N ARG A 61 -6.02 13.28 9.40
CA ARG A 61 -4.55 13.11 9.52
C ARG A 61 -4.13 11.64 9.67
N ARG A 62 -2.84 11.39 9.37
CA ARG A 62 -2.16 10.09 9.45
C ARG A 62 -1.67 9.79 10.87
N HIS A 63 -1.82 8.55 11.31
CA HIS A 63 -1.32 8.07 12.61
C HIS A 63 -0.79 6.64 12.51
N HIS A 64 0.52 6.47 12.70
CA HIS A 64 1.16 5.15 12.76
C HIS A 64 0.73 4.33 13.98
N CYS A 65 0.53 3.03 13.82
CA CYS A 65 0.47 2.10 14.94
C CYS A 65 1.89 1.71 15.38
N ARG A 66 2.23 1.90 16.66
CA ARG A 66 3.56 1.58 17.21
C ARG A 66 3.79 0.07 17.48
N VAL A 67 2.95 -0.80 16.88
CA VAL A 67 3.04 -2.26 17.02
C VAL A 67 3.15 -2.94 15.66
N CYS A 68 2.28 -2.60 14.70
CA CYS A 68 2.34 -3.15 13.33
C CYS A 68 2.88 -2.17 12.27
N GLY A 69 3.32 -0.97 12.65
CA GLY A 69 3.88 0.04 11.73
C GLY A 69 2.83 0.82 10.92
N TYR A 70 1.82 0.15 10.37
CA TYR A 70 0.83 0.71 9.42
C TYR A 70 0.16 2.03 9.84
N VAL A 71 -0.33 2.77 8.84
CA VAL A 71 -0.93 4.10 9.00
C VAL A 71 -2.46 4.07 9.08
N PHE A 72 -3.01 4.73 10.09
CA PHE A 72 -4.46 4.77 10.37
C PHE A 72 -4.96 6.21 10.57
N CYS A 73 -6.27 6.42 10.44
CA CYS A 73 -6.92 7.64 10.93
C CYS A 73 -7.17 7.58 12.44
N ALA A 74 -7.49 8.72 13.06
CA ALA A 74 -7.70 8.82 14.51
C ALA A 74 -8.74 7.82 15.04
N THR A 75 -9.85 7.63 14.32
CA THR A 75 -10.93 6.70 14.67
C THR A 75 -10.54 5.21 14.55
N CYS A 76 -9.53 4.88 13.73
CA CYS A 76 -9.02 3.51 13.58
C CYS A 76 -7.77 3.23 14.43
N SER A 77 -7.28 4.24 15.15
CA SER A 77 -6.18 4.15 16.11
C SER A 77 -6.44 4.97 17.40
N PRO A 78 -7.60 4.81 18.06
CA PRO A 78 -7.97 5.65 19.20
C PRO A 78 -7.21 5.28 20.48
N PHE A 79 -6.61 4.09 20.53
CA PHE A 79 -6.05 3.51 21.74
C PHE A 79 -4.57 3.84 21.93
N TYR A 80 -4.16 3.94 23.18
CA TYR A 80 -2.77 4.11 23.62
C TYR A 80 -2.47 3.00 24.64
N VAL A 81 -1.30 2.36 24.50
CA VAL A 81 -0.88 1.25 25.37
C VAL A 81 0.56 1.41 25.82
N GLN A 82 0.84 0.91 27.02
CA GLN A 82 2.16 0.91 27.62
C GLN A 82 3.04 -0.16 26.93
N LEU A 83 3.90 0.25 25.99
CA LEU A 83 4.77 -0.69 25.23
C LEU A 83 6.13 -0.94 25.89
N LYS A 84 6.66 0.05 26.62
CA LYS A 84 7.90 -0.03 27.41
C LYS A 84 7.51 0.22 28.87
N LYS A 85 8.13 -0.46 29.84
CA LYS A 85 7.77 -0.33 31.27
C LYS A 85 7.77 1.15 31.72
N ASP A 86 8.86 1.86 31.39
CA ASP A 86 9.12 3.23 31.86
C ASP A 86 8.98 4.29 30.74
N GLY A 87 8.24 3.98 29.67
CA GLY A 87 8.01 4.88 28.55
C GLY A 87 6.69 5.67 28.65
N PRO A 88 6.39 6.57 27.69
CA PRO A 88 5.04 7.07 27.50
C PRO A 88 4.14 6.03 26.80
N PRO A 89 2.80 6.03 27.06
CA PRO A 89 1.85 5.25 26.30
C PRO A 89 1.95 5.53 24.79
N SER A 90 1.95 4.48 23.97
CA SER A 90 2.13 4.55 22.53
C SER A 90 0.84 4.22 21.79
N ARG A 91 0.53 5.00 20.74
CA ARG A 91 -0.70 4.83 19.94
C ARG A 91 -0.69 3.51 19.17
N VAL A 92 -1.83 2.82 19.19
CA VAL A 92 -2.06 1.56 18.47
C VAL A 92 -3.38 1.56 17.70
N CYS A 93 -3.43 0.76 16.63
CA CYS A 93 -4.67 0.50 15.90
C CYS A 93 -5.60 -0.41 16.71
N VAL A 94 -6.88 -0.43 16.31
CA VAL A 94 -7.90 -1.27 16.98
C VAL A 94 -7.49 -2.75 16.99
N SER A 95 -7.01 -3.30 15.88
CA SER A 95 -6.61 -4.71 15.78
C SER A 95 -5.46 -5.07 16.76
N CYS A 96 -4.42 -4.24 16.82
CA CYS A 96 -3.31 -4.46 17.77
C CYS A 96 -3.70 -4.25 19.24
N PHE A 97 -4.74 -3.46 19.52
CA PHE A 97 -5.28 -3.30 20.86
C PHE A 97 -6.09 -4.53 21.29
N GLU A 98 -6.95 -5.03 20.41
CA GLU A 98 -7.78 -6.22 20.65
C GLU A 98 -6.94 -7.48 20.82
N SER A 99 -5.91 -7.70 19.99
CA SER A 99 -4.97 -8.82 20.14
C SER A 99 -4.18 -8.78 21.46
N ARG A 100 -4.02 -7.60 22.08
CA ARG A 100 -3.34 -7.44 23.39
C ARG A 100 -4.25 -7.68 24.58
N LYS A 101 -5.58 -7.58 24.42
CA LYS A 101 -6.56 -7.85 25.49
C LYS A 101 -6.81 -9.35 25.75
N LYS A 102 -6.32 -10.23 24.88
CA LYS A 102 -6.49 -11.70 24.98
C LYS A 102 -5.32 -12.38 25.72
N LYS A 103 -4.71 -11.69 26.68
CA LYS A 103 -3.60 -12.17 27.52
C LYS A 103 -3.93 -11.95 28.99
#